data_AF-M7N3T8-F1
#
_entry.id   AF-M7N3T8-F1
#
_cell.length_a   1.000
_cell.length_b   1.000
_cell.length_c   1.000
_cell.angle_alpha   90.00
_cell.angle_beta   90.00
_cell.angle_gamma   90.00
#
_symmetry.space_group_name_H-M   'P 1'
#
loop_
_entity.id
_entity.type
_entity.pdbx_description
1 polymer ?
#
loop_
_entity_poly.entity_id
_entity_poly.type
_entity_poly.pdbx_seq_one_letter_code
_entity_poly.pdbx_strand_id
1 'polypeptide(L)'
;MSVFPNPADGELNIEIDETTLKVKDGLLAGFEIHLYNNSNELVYSKKEVRNKLTIPVKQLPNGIYHLHFLHPTGSQVRHVIIQH
;
A
#
# COMPACT_ATOMS: atom_id res chain seq x y z
N MET A 1 -11.59 -3.11 -2.11
CA MET A 1 -10.29 -2.79 -1.48
C MET A 1 -10.56 -2.28 -0.08
N SER A 2 -10.22 -3.10 0.91
CA SER A 2 -10.32 -2.73 2.32
C SER A 2 -8.90 -2.62 2.85
N VAL A 3 -8.49 -1.41 3.22
CA VAL A 3 -7.22 -1.19 3.91
C VAL A 3 -7.54 -1.24 5.40
N PHE A 4 -7.11 -2.29 6.08
CA PHE A 4 -7.22 -2.38 7.54
C PHE A 4 -5.91 -1.85 8.14
N PRO A 5 -5.88 -0.61 8.69
CA PRO A 5 -4.82 -0.28 9.62
C PRO A 5 -5.08 -1.14 10.85
N ASN A 6 -4.28 -2.20 11.06
CA ASN A 6 -4.30 -2.91 12.34
C ASN A 6 -3.56 -1.99 13.34
N PRO A 7 -4.26 -1.32 14.27
CA PRO A 7 -3.68 -0.25 15.09
C PRO A 7 -2.74 -0.75 16.19
N ALA A 8 -2.37 -2.03 16.20
CA ALA A 8 -1.71 -2.67 17.34
C ALA A 8 -0.23 -3.06 17.14
N ASP A 9 0.28 -3.22 15.91
CA ASP A 9 1.56 -3.94 15.71
C ASP A 9 2.61 -3.27 14.81
N GLY A 10 2.36 -2.05 14.34
CA GLY A 10 3.33 -1.37 13.47
C GLY A 10 3.51 -2.06 12.11
N GLU A 11 2.48 -2.74 11.61
CA GLU A 11 2.44 -3.32 10.27
C GLU A 11 1.17 -2.90 9.53
N LEU A 12 1.31 -2.47 8.28
CA LEU A 12 0.21 -2.15 7.39
C LEU A 12 0.01 -3.32 6.42
N ASN A 13 -1.11 -4.02 6.57
CA ASN A 13 -1.50 -5.11 5.68
C ASN A 13 -2.40 -4.57 4.56
N ILE A 14 -1.94 -4.74 3.34
CA ILE A 14 -2.62 -4.37 2.12
C ILE A 14 -3.05 -5.65 1.42
N GLU A 15 -4.36 -5.90 1.42
CA GLU A 15 -4.97 -6.99 0.69
C GLU A 15 -5.70 -6.44 -0.53
N ILE A 16 -5.28 -6.92 -1.70
CA ILE A 16 -5.83 -6.53 -2.99
C ILE A 16 -6.65 -7.71 -3.48
N ASP A 17 -7.87 -7.43 -3.92
CA ASP A 17 -8.72 -8.46 -4.47
C ASP A 17 -8.07 -9.02 -5.74
N GLU A 18 -7.98 -10.34 -5.85
CA GLU A 18 -7.34 -11.03 -6.97
C GLU A 18 -7.99 -10.68 -8.31
N THR A 19 -9.29 -10.32 -8.29
CA THR A 19 -10.01 -9.83 -9.46
C THR A 19 -9.47 -8.50 -9.99
N THR A 20 -8.90 -7.66 -9.13
CA THR A 20 -8.27 -6.38 -9.50
C THR A 20 -6.84 -6.53 -10.05
N LEU A 21 -6.17 -7.64 -9.75
CA LEU A 21 -4.79 -7.93 -10.20
C LEU A 21 -4.72 -8.58 -11.58
N LYS A 22 -5.84 -9.14 -12.02
CA LYS A 22 -5.98 -9.73 -13.35
C LYS A 22 -6.22 -8.59 -14.34
N VAL A 23 -5.22 -8.32 -15.17
CA VAL A 23 -5.44 -7.48 -16.35
C VAL A 23 -6.27 -8.27 -17.35
N LYS A 24 -6.93 -7.56 -18.28
CA LYS A 24 -7.86 -8.07 -19.30
C LYS A 24 -7.38 -9.31 -20.10
N ASP A 25 -6.08 -9.65 -20.04
CA ASP A 25 -5.43 -10.77 -20.73
C ASP A 25 -4.88 -11.89 -19.81
N GLY A 26 -5.29 -11.94 -18.53
CA GLY A 26 -4.93 -13.05 -17.62
C GLY A 26 -3.48 -13.04 -17.12
N LEU A 27 -2.70 -12.03 -17.47
CA LEU A 27 -1.39 -11.75 -16.86
C LEU A 27 -1.59 -11.10 -15.48
N LEU A 28 -0.85 -11.58 -14.48
CA LEU A 28 -0.73 -10.91 -13.19
C LEU A 28 0.06 -9.62 -13.41
N ALA A 29 -0.62 -8.48 -13.38
CA ALA A 29 0.07 -7.22 -13.34
C ALA A 29 0.65 -7.00 -11.94
N GLY A 30 1.96 -6.76 -11.88
CA GLY A 30 2.54 -6.19 -10.67
C GLY A 30 1.94 -4.81 -10.41
N PHE A 31 1.68 -4.51 -9.14
CA PHE A 31 1.39 -3.17 -8.65
C PHE A 31 2.62 -2.62 -7.93
N GLU A 32 2.64 -1.31 -7.79
CA GLU A 32 3.67 -0.58 -7.07
C GLU A 32 3.01 0.25 -5.99
N ILE A 33 3.63 0.26 -4.81
CA ILE A 33 3.13 0.97 -3.64
C ILE A 33 4.18 1.95 -3.20
N HIS A 34 3.82 3.23 -3.16
CA HIS A 34 4.63 4.33 -2.67
C HIS A 34 3.98 4.89 -1.40
N LEU A 35 4.71 4.94 -0.29
CA LEU A 35 4.27 5.57 0.93
C LEU A 35 5.03 6.87 1.10
N TYR A 36 4.30 7.97 1.17
CA TYR A 36 4.84 9.30 1.44
C TYR A 36 4.48 9.72 2.86
N ASN A 37 5.37 10.43 3.53
CA ASN A 37 5.06 11.10 4.80
C ASN A 37 4.31 12.43 4.56
N ASN A 38 3.93 13.11 5.63
CA ASN A 38 3.28 14.43 5.57
C ASN A 38 4.16 15.53 4.92
N SER A 39 5.47 15.32 4.83
CA SER A 39 6.41 16.20 4.13
C SER A 39 6.51 15.87 2.63
N ASN A 40 5.68 14.97 2.11
CA ASN A 40 5.75 14.40 0.76
C ASN A 40 7.07 13.67 0.44
N GLU A 41 7.80 13.20 1.46
CA GLU A 41 8.99 12.39 1.27
C GLU A 41 8.59 10.92 1.14
N LEU A 42 9.13 10.24 0.13
CA LEU A 42 8.93 8.82 -0.08
C LEU A 42 9.68 8.03 1.01
N VAL A 43 8.94 7.48 1.96
CA VAL A 43 9.49 6.67 3.07
C VAL A 43 9.52 5.19 2.74
N TYR A 44 8.70 4.74 1.78
CA TYR A 44 8.67 3.35 1.35
C TYR A 44 8.23 3.25 -0.11
N SER A 45 8.91 2.41 -0.89
CA SER A 45 8.45 1.99 -2.22
C SER A 45 8.66 0.50 -2.39
N LYS A 46 7.64 -0.20 -2.92
CA LYS A 46 7.75 -1.61 -3.27
C LYS A 46 6.85 -1.96 -4.43
N LYS A 47 7.40 -2.73 -5.36
CA LYS A 47 6.67 -3.38 -6.44
C LYS A 47 6.41 -4.84 -6.08
N GLU A 48 5.18 -5.29 -6.27
CA GLU A 48 4.76 -6.64 -5.89
C GLU A 48 3.72 -7.17 -6.90
N VAL A 49 3.69 -8.48 -7.08
CA VAL A 49 2.75 -9.16 -8.00
C VAL A 49 1.74 -10.01 -7.21
N ARG A 50 2.01 -10.23 -5.92
CA ARG A 50 1.14 -10.97 -5.00
C ARG A 50 0.00 -10.11 -4.48
N ASN A 51 -1.16 -10.72 -4.27
CA ASN A 51 -2.36 -10.07 -3.74
C ASN A 51 -2.27 -9.55 -2.29
N LYS A 52 -1.24 -9.94 -1.55
CA LYS A 52 -1.01 -9.52 -0.18
C LYS A 52 0.35 -8.88 -0.04
N LEU A 53 0.37 -7.68 0.54
CA LEU A 53 1.59 -7.00 0.92
C LEU A 53 1.50 -6.55 2.37
N THR A 54 2.56 -6.85 3.14
CA THR A 54 2.76 -6.31 4.48
C THR A 54 3.86 -5.28 4.42
N ILE A 55 3.56 -4.05 4.85
CA ILE A 55 4.52 -2.96 4.96
C ILE A 55 4.85 -2.77 6.44
N PRO A 56 6.11 -2.94 6.87
CA PRO A 56 6.50 -2.65 8.24
C PRO A 56 6.50 -1.14 8.45
N VAL A 57 5.55 -0.64 9.24
CA VAL A 57 5.42 0.78 9.60
C VAL A 57 5.94 1.08 11.02
N LYS A 58 6.45 0.08 11.73
CA LYS A 58 7.00 0.17 13.09
C LYS A 58 8.17 1.13 13.22
N GLN A 59 8.98 1.23 12.16
CA GLN A 59 10.13 2.14 12.12
C GLN A 59 9.74 3.55 11.66
N LEU A 60 8.50 3.75 11.22
CA LEU A 60 8.01 5.04 10.74
C LEU A 60 7.49 5.85 11.93
N PRO A 61 7.84 7.16 12.01
CA PRO A 61 7.30 8.06 13.02
C PRO A 61 5.78 8.11 13.01
N ASN A 62 5.18 8.37 14.18
CA ASN A 62 3.74 8.64 14.28
C ASN A 62 3.38 9.86 13.41
N GLY A 63 2.36 9.72 12.57
CA GLY A 63 2.01 10.77 11.63
C GLY A 63 1.01 10.33 10.56
N ILE A 64 0.71 11.28 9.68
CA ILE A 64 -0.15 11.06 8.51
C ILE A 64 0.74 10.70 7.33
N TYR A 65 0.36 9.65 6.62
CA TYR A 65 1.05 9.14 5.45
C TYR A 65 0.09 8.99 4.28
N HIS A 66 0.64 9.15 3.08
CA HIS A 66 -0.07 9.04 1.82
C HIS A 66 0.41 7.77 1.10
N LEU A 67 -0.46 6.77 1.07
CA LEU A 67 -0.23 5.52 0.36
C LEU A 67 -0.73 5.66 -1.08
N HIS A 68 0.19 5.72 -2.01
CA HIS A 68 -0.06 5.72 -3.44
C HIS A 68 0.07 4.29 -3.95
N PHE A 69 -1.03 3.77 -4.45
CA PHE A 69 -1.12 2.48 -5.10
C PHE A 69 -1.14 2.71 -6.62
N LEU A 70 -0.12 2.24 -7.32
CA LEU A 70 -0.01 2.32 -8.76
C LEU A 70 -0.23 0.93 -9.35
N HIS A 71 -1.29 0.77 -10.12
CA HIS A 71 -1.55 -0.43 -10.89
C HIS A 71 -1.67 -0.05 -12.37
N PRO A 72 -1.29 -0.91 -13.33
CA PRO A 72 -1.38 -0.58 -14.76
C PRO A 72 -2.80 -0.26 -15.24
N THR A 73 -3.85 -0.68 -14.52
CA THR A 73 -5.24 -0.30 -14.84
C THR A 73 -5.74 0.95 -14.12
N GLY A 74 -4.95 1.53 -13.20
CA GLY A 74 -5.30 2.74 -12.48
C GLY A 74 -4.49 2.95 -11.20
N SER A 75 -4.46 4.18 -10.72
CA SER A 75 -3.84 4.53 -9.44
C SER A 75 -4.90 4.86 -8.39
N GLN A 76 -4.65 4.48 -7.14
CA GLN A 76 -5.44 4.91 -5.99
C GLN A 76 -4.54 5.56 -4.94
N VAL A 77 -5.04 6.57 -4.26
CA VAL A 77 -4.36 7.19 -3.11
C VAL A 77 -5.21 6.98 -1.87
N ARG A 78 -4.56 6.57 -0.77
CA ARG A 78 -5.18 6.37 0.54
C ARG A 78 -4.38 7.12 1.59
N HIS A 79 -5.08 7.76 2.51
CA HIS A 79 -4.46 8.32 3.71
C HIS A 79 -4.40 7.24 4.78
N VAL A 80 -3.22 7.08 5.37
CA VAL A 80 -2.96 6.14 6.46
C VAL A 80 -2.42 6.95 7.63
N ILE A 81 -3.05 6.79 8.78
CA ILE A 81 -2.58 7.40 10.03
C ILE A 81 -1.83 6.32 10.78
N ILE A 82 -0.53 6.55 11.03
CA ILE A 82 0.31 5.66 11.84
C ILE A 82 0.39 6.27 13.24
N GLN A 83 -0.09 5.52 14.23
CA GLN A 83 -0.01 5.85 15.65
C GLN A 83 0.40 4.58 16.39
N HIS A 84 1.62 4.58 16.94
CA HIS A 84 2.11 3.62 17.93
C HIS A 84 1.76 4.08 19.34
#